data_AF-A0A6M8SLY0-F1
#
_entry.id   AF-A0A6M8SLY0-F1
#
_cell.length_a   1.000
_cell.length_b   1.000
_cell.length_c   1.000
_cell.angle_alpha   90.00
_cell.angle_beta   90.00
_cell.angle_gamma   90.00
#
_symmetry.space_group_name_H-M   'P 1'
#
loop_
_entity.id
_entity.type
_entity.pdbx_description
1 polymer ?
#
loop_
_entity_poly.entity_id
_entity_poly.type
_entity_poly.pdbx_seq_one_letter_code
_entity_poly.pdbx_strand_id
1 'polypeptide(L)'
;MKAFIFPLLFASSLTMATSDAPLQRYQCDEGQSFTLRLTSPDSLELLSGWTFQKLPHVISASGAKYSDGSTTVWLKGQGGFLEVDDVIVANNCTLISADEPLNPIRDAASGLIFIPPERWTANNVQVDVKSGSEIPFYGETALQQFEYRFRGGNDAAHYPLLDILVFPKSAWSQLEKTPPPGFVLGDDGQRVYLAQLPSNNPFNPASKNGKEFIALQMTPAEVKQAFSMYGIVKNKAIESVTAKVMWLDRRLYPGAVLTVELRDVSKMDVASELIAKKVITLTQGTPPTVTLKFAPEAINPKHRYNVSARLEQDGKLIKISDTQTPVLTQGAPRETSIMLKAI
;
A
#
# COMPACT_ATOMS: atom_id res chain seq x y z
N MET A 1 -41.76 13.62 56.68
CA MET A 1 -41.19 13.44 55.32
C MET A 1 -40.18 14.55 55.08
N LYS A 2 -38.88 14.23 55.04
CA LYS A 2 -37.80 15.19 54.74
C LYS A 2 -37.21 14.78 53.39
N ALA A 3 -37.30 15.66 52.39
CA ALA A 3 -36.75 15.46 51.06
C ALA A 3 -35.25 15.82 51.07
N PHE A 4 -34.42 14.89 50.59
CA PHE A 4 -33.01 15.14 50.29
C PHE A 4 -32.89 15.41 48.78
N ILE A 5 -32.40 16.59 48.42
CA ILE A 5 -32.03 16.95 47.05
C ILE A 5 -30.53 16.68 46.91
N PHE A 6 -30.17 15.75 46.03
CA PHE A 6 -28.78 15.48 45.63
C PHE A 6 -28.46 16.31 44.38
N PRO A 7 -27.34 17.06 44.34
CA PRO A 7 -26.97 17.80 43.14
C PRO A 7 -26.37 16.83 42.11
N LEU A 8 -26.94 16.82 40.91
CA LEU A 8 -26.44 16.06 39.77
C LEU A 8 -25.22 16.81 39.20
N LEU A 9 -24.02 16.33 39.49
CA LEU A 9 -22.79 16.78 38.83
C LEU A 9 -22.78 16.27 37.38
N PHE A 10 -23.02 17.16 36.42
CA PHE A 10 -22.78 16.90 35.01
C PHE A 10 -21.27 16.82 34.78
N ALA A 11 -20.73 15.60 34.73
CA ALA A 11 -19.43 15.35 34.14
C ALA A 11 -19.60 15.43 32.61
N SER A 12 -19.30 16.59 32.02
CA SER A 12 -19.14 16.70 30.58
C SER A 12 -17.90 15.90 30.18
N SER A 13 -18.12 14.67 29.71
CA SER A 13 -17.12 13.91 28.96
C SER A 13 -16.83 14.66 27.66
N LEU A 14 -15.68 15.33 27.57
CA LEU A 14 -15.11 15.67 26.27
C LEU A 14 -14.74 14.34 25.60
N THR A 15 -15.62 13.85 24.74
CA THR A 15 -15.23 12.92 23.67
C THR A 15 -14.25 13.68 22.77
N MET A 16 -12.96 13.31 22.80
CA MET A 16 -12.07 13.69 21.71
C MET A 16 -12.64 13.05 20.45
N ALA A 17 -13.23 13.86 19.57
CA ALA A 17 -13.59 13.41 18.23
C ALA A 17 -12.30 13.01 17.52
N THR A 18 -12.06 11.71 17.39
CA THR A 18 -11.06 11.18 16.47
C THR A 18 -11.48 11.60 15.07
N SER A 19 -10.63 12.34 14.37
CA SER A 19 -10.94 12.79 13.01
C SER A 19 -10.91 11.59 12.06
N ASP A 20 -12.01 11.33 11.34
CA ASP A 20 -12.10 10.33 10.26
C ASP A 20 -11.35 10.76 8.97
N ALA A 21 -10.54 11.81 9.03
CA ALA A 21 -9.79 12.28 7.87
C ALA A 21 -8.79 11.21 7.40
N PRO A 22 -8.77 10.89 6.09
CA PRO A 22 -7.91 9.83 5.57
C PRO A 22 -6.43 10.19 5.75
N LEU A 23 -5.62 9.18 6.07
CA LEU A 23 -4.18 9.32 6.10
C LEU A 23 -3.64 9.44 4.67
N GLN A 24 -2.84 10.46 4.47
CA GLN A 24 -2.16 10.79 3.23
C GLN A 24 -0.66 10.56 3.44
N ARG A 25 -0.07 9.75 2.58
CA ARG A 25 1.38 9.51 2.59
C ARG A 25 2.01 10.30 1.46
N TYR A 26 3.07 11.02 1.77
CA TYR A 26 3.89 11.74 0.82
C TYR A 26 5.23 11.01 0.69
N GLN A 27 5.61 10.67 -0.54
CA GLN A 27 6.93 10.13 -0.85
C GLN A 27 7.84 11.23 -1.36
N CYS A 28 9.06 11.28 -0.86
CA CYS A 28 10.02 12.35 -1.07
C CYS A 28 11.30 11.83 -1.73
N ASP A 29 12.21 12.75 -2.02
CA ASP A 29 13.57 12.43 -2.45
C ASP A 29 14.29 11.56 -1.40
N GLU A 30 15.34 10.86 -1.83
CA GLU A 30 16.21 10.04 -0.96
C GLU A 30 15.47 8.95 -0.15
N GLY A 31 14.26 8.56 -0.60
CA GLY A 31 13.46 7.51 0.04
C GLY A 31 12.74 7.96 1.31
N GLN A 32 12.78 9.25 1.63
CA GLN A 32 12.07 9.84 2.76
C GLN A 32 10.56 9.79 2.51
N SER A 33 9.78 9.83 3.59
CA SER A 33 8.33 9.94 3.50
C SER A 33 7.77 10.52 4.78
N PHE A 34 6.67 11.27 4.68
CA PHE A 34 5.87 11.64 5.84
C PHE A 34 4.39 11.28 5.61
N THR A 35 3.68 11.06 6.71
CA THR A 35 2.25 10.74 6.70
C THR A 35 1.51 11.79 7.49
N LEU A 36 0.40 12.29 6.94
CA LEU A 36 -0.44 13.30 7.56
C LEU A 36 -1.92 12.98 7.36
N ARG A 37 -2.80 13.66 8.08
CA ARG A 37 -4.23 13.79 7.70
C ARG A 37 -4.68 15.23 7.83
N LEU A 38 -5.46 15.70 6.86
CA LEU A 38 -6.09 17.02 6.91
C LEU A 38 -7.41 16.92 7.66
N THR A 39 -7.38 17.24 8.95
CA THR A 39 -8.55 17.14 9.85
C THR A 39 -9.60 18.22 9.60
N SER A 40 -9.16 19.40 9.15
CA SER A 40 -10.00 20.50 8.66
C SER A 40 -9.16 21.38 7.73
N PRO A 41 -9.74 22.38 7.03
CA PRO A 41 -8.96 23.35 6.25
C PRO A 41 -7.85 24.03 7.07
N ASP A 42 -8.10 24.24 8.36
CA ASP A 42 -7.21 24.99 9.27
C ASP A 42 -6.31 24.09 10.14
N SER A 43 -6.37 22.77 9.98
CA SER A 43 -5.69 21.84 10.88
C SER A 43 -5.24 20.57 10.17
N LEU A 44 -3.93 20.33 10.24
CA LEU A 44 -3.27 19.12 9.78
C LEU A 44 -2.77 18.33 10.99
N GLU A 45 -2.80 17.02 10.93
CA GLU A 45 -2.12 16.15 11.90
C GLU A 45 -1.02 15.36 11.21
N LEU A 46 0.23 15.58 11.61
CA LEU A 46 1.41 14.90 11.12
C LEU A 46 1.69 13.67 12.01
N LEU A 47 1.93 12.51 11.40
CA LEU A 47 2.35 11.33 12.14
C LEU A 47 3.86 11.43 12.45
N SER A 48 4.17 11.62 13.73
CA SER A 48 5.52 11.66 14.27
C SER A 48 5.73 10.46 15.18
N GLY A 49 6.47 9.46 14.70
CA GLY A 49 6.57 8.15 15.35
C GLY A 49 5.22 7.43 15.38
N TRP A 50 4.67 7.21 16.58
CA TRP A 50 3.36 6.57 16.80
C TRP A 50 2.25 7.55 17.19
N THR A 51 2.54 8.85 17.17
CA THR A 51 1.63 9.91 17.65
C THR A 51 1.32 10.93 16.58
N PHE A 52 0.11 11.51 16.63
CA PHE A 52 -0.26 12.63 15.77
C PHE A 52 0.11 13.96 16.43
N GLN A 53 0.95 14.73 15.75
CA GLN A 53 1.27 16.11 16.06
C GLN A 53 0.34 17.02 15.28
N LYS A 54 -0.44 17.84 15.98
CA LYS A 54 -1.39 18.77 15.35
C LYS A 54 -0.66 20.05 14.94
N LEU A 55 -0.72 20.38 13.66
CA LEU A 55 -0.13 21.56 13.05
C LEU A 55 -1.25 22.50 12.57
N PRO A 56 -1.38 23.71 13.15
CA PRO A 56 -2.37 24.68 12.69
C PRO A 56 -1.97 25.28 11.34
N HIS A 57 -2.96 25.64 10.53
CA HIS A 57 -2.73 26.38 9.30
C HIS A 57 -2.19 27.78 9.62
N VAL A 58 -1.17 28.21 8.88
CA VAL A 58 -0.53 29.51 9.00
C VAL A 58 -0.61 30.22 7.66
N ILE A 59 -0.90 31.52 7.69
CA ILE A 59 -0.97 32.36 6.48
C ILE A 59 0.35 32.24 5.71
N SER A 60 0.25 31.98 4.40
CA SER A 60 1.40 31.88 3.51
C SER A 60 1.12 32.51 2.15
N ALA A 61 2.19 32.94 1.46
CA ALA A 61 2.07 33.58 0.15
C ALA A 61 1.88 32.58 -1.01
N SER A 62 2.25 31.31 -0.85
CA SER A 62 2.08 30.28 -1.88
C SER A 62 1.95 28.89 -1.26
N GLY A 63 0.84 28.21 -1.56
CA GLY A 63 0.52 26.91 -0.98
C GLY A 63 -0.17 27.02 0.38
N ALA A 64 -0.40 25.87 0.99
CA ALA A 64 -0.90 25.75 2.36
C ALA A 64 0.29 25.43 3.29
N LYS A 65 0.43 26.20 4.36
CA LYS A 65 1.47 26.01 5.38
C LYS A 65 0.82 25.60 6.68
N TYR A 66 1.27 24.51 7.27
CA TYR A 66 0.82 24.06 8.59
C TYR A 66 2.03 24.00 9.52
N SER A 67 1.99 24.69 10.66
CA SER A 67 3.17 24.84 11.52
C SER A 67 2.82 25.11 12.97
N ASP A 68 3.54 24.48 13.90
CA ASP A 68 3.50 24.80 15.33
C ASP A 68 4.70 25.65 15.80
N GLY A 69 5.55 26.10 14.87
CA GLY A 69 6.75 26.89 15.12
C GLY A 69 8.05 26.07 15.10
N SER A 70 8.01 24.77 15.39
CA SER A 70 9.18 23.88 15.26
C SER A 70 9.05 22.93 14.08
N THR A 71 7.87 22.40 13.82
CA THR A 71 7.61 21.50 12.69
C THR A 71 6.72 22.22 11.69
N THR A 72 7.09 22.18 10.41
CA THR A 72 6.35 22.83 9.34
C THR A 72 6.13 21.90 8.16
N VAL A 73 4.88 21.73 7.74
CA VAL A 73 4.50 21.04 6.51
C VAL A 73 4.02 22.07 5.49
N TRP A 74 4.61 22.02 4.30
CA TRP A 74 4.21 22.84 3.17
C TRP A 74 3.56 21.97 2.10
N LEU A 75 2.35 22.35 1.64
CA LEU A 75 1.60 21.63 0.63
C LEU A 75 1.24 22.54 -0.55
N LYS A 76 1.38 22.02 -1.77
CA LYS A 76 0.97 22.71 -3.01
C LYS A 76 0.49 21.71 -4.05
N GLY A 77 -0.83 21.65 -4.27
CA GLY A 77 -1.44 20.61 -5.10
C GLY A 77 -1.18 19.23 -4.49
N GLN A 78 -0.57 18.33 -5.25
CA GLN A 78 -0.12 17.02 -4.75
C GLN A 78 1.32 17.04 -4.22
N GLY A 79 2.03 18.16 -4.34
CA GLY A 79 3.41 18.30 -3.85
C GLY A 79 3.48 18.77 -2.40
N GLY A 80 4.60 18.50 -1.73
CA GLY A 80 4.90 19.06 -0.42
C GLY A 80 6.33 18.84 0.05
N PHE A 81 6.66 19.39 1.22
CA PHE A 81 7.92 19.13 1.93
C PHE A 81 7.73 19.35 3.44
N LEU A 82 8.64 18.78 4.23
CA LEU A 82 8.62 18.83 5.70
C LEU A 82 9.89 19.50 6.21
N GLU A 83 9.71 20.46 7.11
CA GLU A 83 10.76 21.14 7.86
C GLU A 83 10.64 20.81 9.35
N VAL A 84 11.77 20.63 10.01
CA VAL A 84 11.89 20.53 11.47
C VAL A 84 13.03 21.45 11.89
N ASP A 85 12.75 22.36 12.82
CA ASP A 85 13.69 23.38 13.31
C ASP A 85 14.36 24.17 12.16
N ASP A 86 13.52 24.63 11.22
CA ASP A 86 13.92 25.36 9.99
C ASP A 86 14.84 24.58 9.03
N VAL A 87 15.03 23.28 9.24
CA VAL A 87 15.77 22.39 8.33
C VAL A 87 14.79 21.55 7.53
N ILE A 88 14.93 21.54 6.20
CA ILE A 88 14.17 20.64 5.33
C ILE A 88 14.64 19.20 5.57
N VAL A 89 13.78 18.40 6.19
CA VAL A 89 14.05 16.98 6.51
C VAL A 89 13.41 16.02 5.50
N ALA A 90 12.49 16.50 4.67
CA ALA A 90 11.96 15.77 3.53
C ALA A 90 11.57 16.72 2.40
N ASN A 91 12.16 16.57 1.21
CA ASN A 91 12.01 17.50 0.09
C ASN A 91 11.38 16.86 -1.17
N ASN A 92 10.83 17.68 -2.07
CA ASN A 92 10.22 17.27 -3.35
C ASN A 92 9.20 16.13 -3.21
N CYS A 93 8.37 16.19 -2.18
CA CYS A 93 7.46 15.11 -1.89
C CYS A 93 6.22 15.16 -2.78
N THR A 94 5.73 13.98 -3.17
CA THR A 94 4.48 13.81 -3.92
C THR A 94 3.53 12.93 -3.14
N LEU A 95 2.27 13.33 -3.07
CA LEU A 95 1.18 12.55 -2.49
C LEU A 95 1.09 11.21 -3.23
N ILE A 96 1.29 10.11 -2.51
CA ILE A 96 0.97 8.79 -3.01
C ILE A 96 -0.55 8.70 -3.06
N SER A 97 -1.09 8.34 -4.22
CA SER A 97 -2.55 8.20 -4.35
C SER A 97 -3.02 7.12 -3.38
N ALA A 98 -3.97 7.45 -2.52
CA ALA A 98 -4.54 6.47 -1.60
C ALA A 98 -5.42 5.40 -2.29
N ASP A 99 -5.58 5.55 -3.62
CA ASP A 99 -6.15 4.55 -4.52
C ASP A 99 -5.09 3.58 -5.09
N GLU A 100 -3.80 3.75 -4.78
CA GLU A 100 -2.78 2.77 -5.16
C GLU A 100 -3.00 1.43 -4.42
N PRO A 101 -2.79 0.30 -5.11
CA PRO A 101 -2.80 -1.02 -4.49
C PRO A 101 -1.85 -1.10 -3.29
N LEU A 102 -2.27 -1.80 -2.25
CA LEU A 102 -1.42 -2.08 -1.09
C LEU A 102 -0.13 -2.80 -1.53
N ASN A 103 0.97 -2.41 -0.90
CA ASN A 103 2.25 -3.06 -1.12
C ASN A 103 2.23 -4.53 -0.63
N PRO A 104 2.83 -5.47 -1.37
CA PRO A 104 3.04 -6.83 -0.92
C PRO A 104 3.85 -6.88 0.37
N ILE A 105 3.45 -7.78 1.26
CA ILE A 105 4.20 -8.10 2.47
C ILE A 105 5.27 -9.11 2.10
N ARG A 106 6.50 -8.82 2.53
CA ARG A 106 7.68 -9.68 2.40
C ARG A 106 8.39 -9.67 3.74
N ASP A 107 7.86 -10.45 4.68
CA ASP A 107 8.34 -10.45 6.04
C ASP A 107 9.38 -11.56 6.24
N ALA A 108 10.62 -11.15 6.49
CA ALA A 108 11.73 -12.09 6.67
C ALA A 108 11.61 -12.89 7.97
N ALA A 109 10.99 -12.32 9.02
CA ALA A 109 10.86 -12.98 10.32
C ALA A 109 9.91 -14.18 10.25
N SER A 110 8.74 -14.00 9.63
CA SER A 110 7.76 -15.06 9.40
C SER A 110 8.01 -15.88 8.14
N GLY A 111 8.85 -15.41 7.21
CA GLY A 111 9.06 -16.05 5.91
C GLY A 111 7.88 -15.86 4.94
N LEU A 112 6.87 -15.08 5.32
CA LEU A 112 5.67 -14.82 4.55
C LEU A 112 5.95 -13.89 3.35
N ILE A 113 5.43 -14.28 2.19
CA ILE A 113 5.19 -13.38 1.08
C ILE A 113 3.69 -13.37 0.81
N PHE A 114 3.06 -12.20 0.86
CA PHE A 114 1.65 -12.05 0.51
C PHE A 114 1.44 -10.84 -0.39
N ILE A 115 0.72 -11.04 -1.48
CA ILE A 115 0.40 -10.00 -2.48
C ILE A 115 -1.09 -9.65 -2.35
N PRO A 116 -1.45 -8.51 -1.73
CA PRO A 116 -2.84 -8.07 -1.70
C PRO A 116 -3.42 -7.93 -3.10
N PRO A 117 -4.73 -8.20 -3.29
CA PRO A 117 -5.36 -7.96 -4.58
C PRO A 117 -5.36 -6.45 -4.89
N GLU A 118 -5.24 -6.08 -6.18
CA GLU A 118 -5.13 -4.67 -6.61
C GLU A 118 -6.31 -3.79 -6.14
N ARG A 119 -7.47 -4.40 -5.86
CA ARG A 119 -8.66 -3.71 -5.31
C ARG A 119 -8.48 -3.22 -3.86
N TRP A 120 -7.48 -3.72 -3.14
CA TRP A 120 -7.15 -3.26 -1.79
C TRP A 120 -6.17 -2.11 -1.87
N THR A 121 -6.59 -0.97 -1.37
CA THR A 121 -5.83 0.28 -1.39
C THR A 121 -5.71 0.82 0.03
N ALA A 122 -4.82 1.79 0.24
CA ALA A 122 -4.66 2.42 1.55
C ALA A 122 -5.96 3.12 2.05
N ASN A 123 -6.84 3.53 1.12
CA ASN A 123 -8.14 4.14 1.44
C ASN A 123 -9.13 3.15 2.07
N ASN A 124 -9.13 1.89 1.61
CA ASN A 124 -10.21 0.96 1.93
C ASN A 124 -9.77 -0.23 2.80
N VAL A 125 -8.46 -0.47 2.92
CA VAL A 125 -7.89 -1.51 3.76
C VAL A 125 -6.77 -0.97 4.65
N GLN A 126 -6.85 -1.29 5.95
CA GLN A 126 -5.77 -1.12 6.91
C GLN A 126 -5.03 -2.45 7.09
N VAL A 127 -3.71 -2.39 7.29
CA VAL A 127 -2.87 -3.55 7.58
C VAL A 127 -2.23 -3.35 8.94
N ASP A 128 -2.42 -4.31 9.84
CA ASP A 128 -1.75 -4.34 11.14
C ASP A 128 -0.94 -5.63 11.25
N VAL A 129 0.32 -5.51 11.70
CA VAL A 129 1.22 -6.65 11.90
C VAL A 129 1.54 -6.71 13.39
N LYS A 130 1.28 -7.87 14.01
CA LYS A 130 1.46 -8.10 15.44
C LYS A 130 2.40 -9.28 15.65
N SER A 131 3.17 -9.25 16.73
CA SER A 131 4.12 -10.32 17.05
C SER A 131 4.04 -10.76 18.51
N GLY A 132 4.25 -12.05 18.74
CA GLY A 132 4.25 -12.65 20.08
C GLY A 132 3.02 -12.25 20.91
N SER A 133 3.27 -11.66 22.09
CA SER A 133 2.22 -11.31 23.06
C SER A 133 1.22 -10.25 22.58
N GLU A 134 1.49 -9.55 21.47
CA GLU A 134 0.57 -8.58 20.88
C GLU A 134 -0.58 -9.24 20.11
N ILE A 135 -0.48 -10.54 19.79
CA ILE A 135 -1.46 -11.26 19.00
C ILE A 135 -2.67 -11.62 19.90
N PRO A 136 -3.83 -10.97 19.71
CA PRO A 136 -5.03 -11.33 20.45
C PRO A 136 -5.51 -12.70 20.00
N PHE A 137 -5.77 -13.60 20.94
CA PHE A 137 -6.15 -15.00 20.69
C PHE A 137 -4.99 -15.81 20.06
N TYR A 138 -4.61 -16.93 20.68
CA TYR A 138 -3.38 -17.69 20.37
C TYR A 138 -2.04 -17.00 20.67
N GLY A 139 -2.02 -15.86 21.38
CA GLY A 139 -0.84 -15.01 21.59
C GLY A 139 0.42 -15.63 22.22
N GLU A 140 0.36 -16.85 22.75
CA GLU A 140 1.56 -17.60 23.18
C GLU A 140 2.03 -18.65 22.16
N THR A 141 1.22 -19.00 21.17
CA THR A 141 1.51 -20.06 20.19
C THR A 141 1.74 -19.55 18.77
N ALA A 142 1.13 -18.43 18.37
CA ALA A 142 1.43 -17.78 17.10
C ALA A 142 2.68 -16.86 17.23
N LEU A 143 3.53 -16.83 16.21
CA LEU A 143 4.71 -15.96 16.15
C LEU A 143 4.37 -14.58 15.61
N GLN A 144 3.57 -14.54 14.55
CA GLN A 144 3.23 -13.35 13.76
C GLN A 144 1.77 -13.42 13.30
N GLN A 145 1.12 -12.26 13.23
CA GLN A 145 -0.23 -12.08 12.70
C GLN A 145 -0.23 -10.90 11.71
N PHE A 146 -0.83 -11.10 10.54
CA PHE A 146 -1.01 -10.07 9.51
C PHE A 146 -2.51 -9.87 9.28
N GLU A 147 -3.05 -8.81 9.88
CA GLU A 147 -4.47 -8.49 9.88
C GLU A 147 -4.78 -7.41 8.84
N TYR A 148 -5.64 -7.73 7.88
CA TYR A 148 -6.17 -6.81 6.88
C TYR A 148 -7.60 -6.44 7.26
N ARG A 149 -7.87 -5.16 7.52
CA ARG A 149 -9.16 -4.65 8.01
C ARG A 149 -9.80 -3.69 7.05
N PHE A 150 -11.12 -3.78 6.87
CA PHE A 150 -11.89 -2.84 6.07
C PHE A 150 -12.01 -1.47 6.77
N ARG A 151 -11.72 -0.38 6.04
CA ARG A 151 -11.88 1.01 6.49
C ARG A 151 -13.27 1.56 6.13
N GLY A 152 -14.31 1.13 6.82
CA GLY A 152 -15.68 1.63 6.55
C GLY A 152 -16.59 1.65 7.77
N GLY A 153 -16.12 2.24 8.86
CA GLY A 153 -16.91 2.47 10.08
C GLY A 153 -16.11 3.32 11.07
N ASN A 154 -16.60 3.51 12.30
CA ASN A 154 -15.82 4.16 13.35
C ASN A 154 -14.51 3.37 13.60
N ASP A 155 -13.40 4.09 13.81
CA ASP A 155 -12.05 3.56 14.04
C ASP A 155 -11.94 2.46 15.13
N ALA A 156 -12.93 2.37 16.03
CA ALA A 156 -12.97 1.39 17.11
C ALA A 156 -13.45 -0.02 16.66
N ALA A 157 -14.16 -0.15 15.55
CA ALA A 157 -14.76 -1.41 15.14
C ALA A 157 -13.82 -2.23 14.24
N HIS A 158 -13.55 -3.48 14.61
CA HIS A 158 -12.69 -4.41 13.87
C HIS A 158 -13.51 -5.14 12.80
N TYR A 159 -13.17 -4.94 11.53
CA TYR A 159 -13.82 -5.59 10.39
C TYR A 159 -12.79 -6.34 9.53
N PRO A 160 -12.38 -7.55 9.92
CA PRO A 160 -11.34 -8.28 9.22
C PRO A 160 -11.80 -8.70 7.81
N LEU A 161 -10.95 -8.44 6.82
CA LEU A 161 -11.07 -8.94 5.45
C LEU A 161 -10.23 -10.20 5.24
N LEU A 162 -9.09 -10.29 5.92
CA LEU A 162 -8.20 -11.45 5.96
C LEU A 162 -7.32 -11.34 7.19
N ASP A 163 -7.10 -12.47 7.86
CA ASP A 163 -6.06 -12.62 8.86
C ASP A 163 -5.13 -13.77 8.44
N ILE A 164 -3.82 -13.57 8.55
CA ILE A 164 -2.81 -14.62 8.33
C ILE A 164 -2.00 -14.77 9.62
N LEU A 165 -2.15 -15.94 10.26
CA LEU A 165 -1.39 -16.32 11.44
C LEU A 165 -0.25 -17.28 11.07
N VAL A 166 0.90 -17.08 11.70
CA VAL A 166 2.09 -17.90 11.48
C VAL A 166 2.44 -18.61 12.78
N PHE A 167 2.33 -19.93 12.77
CA PHE A 167 2.61 -20.79 13.93
C PHE A 167 3.95 -21.51 13.77
N PRO A 168 4.74 -21.71 14.84
CA PRO A 168 5.79 -22.73 14.85
C PRO A 168 5.17 -24.10 14.57
N LYS A 169 5.84 -24.93 13.77
CA LYS A 169 5.36 -26.28 13.42
C LYS A 169 5.11 -27.14 14.67
N SER A 170 5.96 -27.00 15.69
CA SER A 170 5.83 -27.70 16.97
C SER A 170 4.55 -27.34 17.73
N ALA A 171 4.19 -26.05 17.75
CA ALA A 171 2.96 -25.58 18.38
C ALA A 171 1.73 -26.00 17.56
N TRP A 172 1.81 -25.92 16.23
CA TRP A 172 0.73 -26.32 15.33
C TRP A 172 0.32 -27.79 15.51
N SER A 173 1.29 -28.71 15.62
CA SER A 173 0.99 -30.14 15.86
C SER A 173 0.17 -30.41 17.12
N GLN A 174 0.22 -29.51 18.12
CA GLN A 174 -0.62 -29.62 19.32
C GLN A 174 -2.04 -29.11 19.07
N LEU A 175 -2.19 -28.09 18.21
CA LEU A 175 -3.45 -27.46 17.84
C LEU A 175 -4.25 -28.30 16.83
N GLU A 176 -3.63 -29.18 16.05
CA GLU A 176 -4.33 -30.01 15.04
C GLU A 176 -5.49 -30.85 15.59
N LYS A 177 -5.50 -31.14 16.90
CA LYS A 177 -6.63 -31.83 17.56
C LYS A 177 -7.90 -30.98 17.61
N THR A 178 -7.76 -29.66 17.66
CA THR A 178 -8.85 -28.68 17.66
C THR A 178 -8.33 -27.43 16.96
N PRO A 179 -8.23 -27.48 15.62
CA PRO A 179 -7.53 -26.46 14.87
C PRO A 179 -8.29 -25.13 14.98
N PRO A 180 -7.56 -23.99 15.00
CA PRO A 180 -8.18 -22.69 14.82
C PRO A 180 -9.05 -22.66 13.55
N PRO A 181 -10.13 -21.85 13.53
CA PRO A 181 -10.90 -21.66 12.31
C PRO A 181 -10.00 -21.13 11.19
N GLY A 182 -10.29 -21.48 9.94
CA GLY A 182 -9.52 -21.06 8.79
C GLY A 182 -9.03 -22.22 7.93
N PHE A 183 -8.03 -21.95 7.10
CA PHE A 183 -7.43 -22.95 6.21
C PHE A 183 -5.92 -22.73 6.09
N VAL A 184 -5.17 -23.84 6.02
CA VAL A 184 -3.71 -23.81 5.88
C VAL A 184 -3.34 -23.34 4.47
N LEU A 185 -2.52 -22.30 4.39
CA LEU A 185 -1.93 -21.80 3.14
C LEU A 185 -0.68 -22.58 2.77
N GLY A 186 0.14 -22.92 3.77
CA GLY A 186 1.44 -23.52 3.56
C GLY A 186 2.07 -24.04 4.83
N ASP A 187 3.11 -24.84 4.62
CA ASP A 187 3.97 -25.43 5.63
C ASP A 187 5.37 -25.48 5.03
N ASP A 188 6.34 -24.84 5.69
CA ASP A 188 7.74 -24.78 5.28
C ASP A 188 8.66 -25.71 6.08
N GLY A 189 8.08 -26.60 6.90
CA GLY A 189 8.76 -27.52 7.80
C GLY A 189 9.09 -26.92 9.16
N GLN A 190 9.19 -25.59 9.28
CA GLN A 190 9.42 -24.89 10.53
C GLN A 190 8.19 -24.14 11.02
N ARG A 191 7.32 -23.71 10.09
CA ARG A 191 6.16 -22.87 10.31
C ARG A 191 4.96 -23.38 9.54
N VAL A 192 3.77 -23.11 10.08
CA VAL A 192 2.48 -23.33 9.42
C VAL A 192 1.77 -22.00 9.31
N TYR A 193 1.26 -21.70 8.11
CA TYR A 193 0.60 -20.45 7.77
C TYR A 193 -0.89 -20.71 7.65
N LEU A 194 -1.69 -20.07 8.50
CA LEU A 194 -3.14 -20.23 8.57
C LEU A 194 -3.82 -18.94 8.12
N ALA A 195 -4.72 -19.02 7.14
CA ALA A 195 -5.58 -17.90 6.75
C ALA A 195 -6.97 -18.00 7.38
N GLN A 196 -7.52 -16.86 7.77
CA GLN A 196 -8.90 -16.71 8.21
C GLN A 196 -9.59 -15.62 7.37
N LEU A 197 -10.77 -15.94 6.86
CA LEU A 197 -11.63 -15.00 6.14
C LEU A 197 -12.86 -14.67 7.00
N PRO A 198 -13.48 -13.48 6.84
CA PRO A 198 -14.68 -13.13 7.58
C PRO A 198 -15.79 -14.16 7.36
N SER A 199 -16.40 -14.61 8.44
CA SER A 199 -17.52 -15.57 8.41
C SER A 199 -18.85 -14.91 8.02
N ASN A 200 -18.97 -13.59 8.17
CA ASN A 200 -20.16 -12.81 7.80
C ASN A 200 -19.80 -11.38 7.35
N ASN A 201 -20.75 -10.72 6.68
CA ASN A 201 -20.70 -9.28 6.44
C ASN A 201 -21.33 -8.56 7.65
N PRO A 202 -20.58 -7.73 8.39
CA PRO A 202 -21.09 -7.02 9.57
C PRO A 202 -21.99 -5.83 9.21
N PHE A 203 -22.10 -5.47 7.93
CA PHE A 203 -22.91 -4.36 7.42
C PHE A 203 -24.18 -4.85 6.73
N ASN A 204 -25.19 -3.98 6.64
CA ASN A 204 -26.30 -4.18 5.71
C ASN A 204 -25.76 -4.23 4.27
N PRO A 205 -25.96 -5.32 3.49
CA PRO A 205 -25.43 -5.46 2.13
C PRO A 205 -25.87 -4.36 1.16
N ALA A 206 -27.02 -3.72 1.39
CA ALA A 206 -27.50 -2.62 0.54
C ALA A 206 -26.84 -1.26 0.85
N SER A 207 -26.22 -1.12 2.03
CA SER A 207 -25.52 0.11 2.45
C SER A 207 -24.23 0.33 1.65
N LYS A 208 -23.70 1.56 1.66
CA LYS A 208 -22.41 1.88 1.04
C LYS A 208 -21.30 0.95 1.56
N ASN A 209 -21.14 0.89 2.88
CA ASN A 209 -20.11 0.09 3.54
C ASN A 209 -20.31 -1.42 3.30
N GLY A 210 -21.56 -1.89 3.23
CA GLY A 210 -21.85 -3.28 2.90
C GLY A 210 -21.44 -3.66 1.47
N LYS A 211 -21.68 -2.78 0.50
CA LYS A 211 -21.25 -2.99 -0.90
C LYS A 211 -19.72 -2.96 -1.02
N GLU A 212 -19.08 -1.99 -0.37
CA GLU A 212 -17.61 -1.86 -0.37
C GLU A 212 -16.95 -3.06 0.33
N PHE A 213 -17.44 -3.47 1.50
CA PHE A 213 -16.93 -4.66 2.19
C PHE A 213 -17.03 -5.91 1.30
N ILE A 214 -18.20 -6.16 0.68
CA ILE A 214 -18.40 -7.30 -0.24
C ILE A 214 -17.42 -7.24 -1.41
N ALA A 215 -17.21 -6.05 -2.00
CA ALA A 215 -16.29 -5.89 -3.12
C ALA A 215 -14.82 -6.21 -2.75
N LEU A 216 -14.46 -6.11 -1.47
CA LEU A 216 -13.10 -6.34 -0.99
C LEU A 216 -12.88 -7.76 -0.47
N GLN A 217 -13.91 -8.57 -0.25
CA GLN A 217 -13.75 -9.95 0.21
C GLN A 217 -12.90 -10.78 -0.75
N MET A 218 -12.09 -11.69 -0.22
CA MET A 218 -11.33 -12.67 -0.99
C MET A 218 -11.93 -14.06 -0.85
N THR A 219 -11.78 -14.88 -1.89
CA THR A 219 -12.04 -16.32 -1.82
C THR A 219 -10.81 -17.08 -1.31
N PRO A 220 -10.94 -18.28 -0.73
CA PRO A 220 -9.79 -19.10 -0.35
C PRO A 220 -8.81 -19.38 -1.50
N ALA A 221 -9.30 -19.46 -2.73
CA ALA A 221 -8.47 -19.64 -3.92
C ALA A 221 -7.62 -18.39 -4.21
N GLU A 222 -8.20 -17.19 -4.14
CA GLU A 222 -7.46 -15.94 -4.28
C GLU A 222 -6.39 -15.79 -3.19
N VAL A 223 -6.71 -16.12 -1.93
CA VAL A 223 -5.73 -16.04 -0.83
C VAL A 223 -4.55 -17.00 -1.08
N LYS A 224 -4.83 -18.24 -1.50
CA LYS A 224 -3.78 -19.22 -1.82
C LYS A 224 -2.92 -18.78 -3.00
N GLN A 225 -3.50 -18.11 -3.99
CA GLN A 225 -2.77 -17.57 -5.13
C GLN A 225 -1.92 -16.35 -4.76
N ALA A 226 -2.38 -15.52 -3.83
CA ALA A 226 -1.67 -14.35 -3.32
C ALA A 226 -0.53 -14.70 -2.35
N PHE A 227 -0.51 -15.91 -1.81
CA PHE A 227 0.44 -16.39 -0.82
C PHE A 227 1.65 -17.11 -1.43
N SER A 228 2.83 -16.85 -0.87
CA SER A 228 4.06 -17.62 -1.09
C SER A 228 4.94 -17.62 0.17
N MET A 229 5.98 -18.45 0.20
CA MET A 229 6.94 -18.55 1.30
C MET A 229 8.36 -18.39 0.76
N TYR A 230 9.24 -17.74 1.51
CA TYR A 230 10.66 -17.66 1.16
C TYR A 230 11.29 -19.05 1.00
N GLY A 231 12.02 -19.27 -0.10
CA GLY A 231 12.78 -20.50 -0.34
C GLY A 231 11.96 -21.73 -0.74
N ILE A 232 10.62 -21.68 -0.70
CA ILE A 232 9.72 -22.77 -1.11
C ILE A 232 8.58 -22.18 -1.94
N VAL A 233 8.72 -22.18 -3.27
CA VAL A 233 7.65 -21.74 -4.18
C VAL A 233 6.62 -22.88 -4.32
N LYS A 234 5.68 -22.98 -3.37
CA LYS A 234 4.55 -23.91 -3.47
C LYS A 234 3.43 -23.37 -4.36
N ASN A 235 3.18 -22.06 -4.31
CA ASN A 235 2.24 -21.35 -5.17
C ASN A 235 2.98 -20.17 -5.81
N LYS A 236 2.99 -20.12 -7.16
CA LYS A 236 3.61 -19.03 -7.91
C LYS A 236 2.68 -17.82 -7.86
N ALA A 237 2.72 -17.10 -6.75
CA ALA A 237 2.04 -15.83 -6.63
C ALA A 237 2.55 -14.88 -7.75
N ILE A 238 1.71 -13.98 -8.24
CA ILE A 238 2.04 -13.11 -9.37
C ILE A 238 1.85 -11.67 -8.93
N GLU A 239 2.91 -10.88 -9.03
CA GLU A 239 2.87 -9.44 -8.83
C GLU A 239 2.77 -8.70 -10.16
N SER A 240 2.38 -7.42 -10.06
CA SER A 240 2.25 -6.52 -11.19
C SER A 240 2.84 -5.14 -10.90
N VAL A 241 3.22 -4.47 -11.98
CA VAL A 241 3.45 -3.02 -12.03
C VAL A 241 2.70 -2.50 -13.25
N THR A 242 2.00 -1.38 -13.09
CA THR A 242 1.19 -0.76 -14.14
C THR A 242 1.83 0.55 -14.60
N ALA A 243 2.02 0.68 -15.91
CA ALA A 243 2.59 1.86 -16.54
C ALA A 243 1.60 2.48 -17.53
N LYS A 244 1.24 3.74 -17.32
CA LYS A 244 0.51 4.57 -18.27
C LYS A 244 1.49 5.25 -19.22
N VAL A 245 1.51 4.84 -20.47
CA VAL A 245 2.47 5.37 -21.46
C VAL A 245 1.87 6.57 -22.18
N MET A 246 2.59 7.69 -22.21
CA MET A 246 2.15 8.98 -22.75
C MET A 246 3.20 9.57 -23.69
N TRP A 247 2.79 10.49 -24.56
CA TRP A 247 3.67 11.33 -25.37
C TRP A 247 3.01 12.70 -25.59
N LEU A 248 3.80 13.73 -25.90
CA LEU A 248 3.33 15.11 -25.93
C LEU A 248 2.55 15.50 -27.20
N ASP A 249 2.90 14.92 -28.34
CA ASP A 249 2.17 15.22 -29.57
C ASP A 249 0.79 14.55 -29.58
N ARG A 250 -0.13 15.12 -30.38
CA ARG A 250 -1.48 14.57 -30.55
C ARG A 250 -1.55 13.51 -31.64
N ARG A 251 -0.40 13.01 -32.10
CA ARG A 251 -0.35 12.03 -33.19
C ARG A 251 -0.74 10.66 -32.65
N LEU A 252 -1.55 9.96 -33.41
CA LEU A 252 -1.84 8.56 -33.20
C LEU A 252 -0.84 7.71 -33.98
N TYR A 253 -0.44 6.59 -33.39
CA TYR A 253 0.54 5.67 -33.97
C TYR A 253 -0.09 4.28 -34.22
N PRO A 254 -1.17 4.18 -35.02
CA PRO A 254 -1.75 2.88 -35.33
C PRO A 254 -0.72 1.99 -36.05
N GLY A 255 -0.68 0.71 -35.67
CA GLY A 255 0.29 -0.26 -36.18
C GLY A 255 1.67 -0.17 -35.53
N ALA A 256 1.96 0.87 -34.75
CA ALA A 256 3.22 0.94 -34.02
C ALA A 256 3.29 -0.12 -32.91
N VAL A 257 4.48 -0.63 -32.68
CA VAL A 257 4.80 -1.63 -31.66
C VAL A 257 5.35 -0.91 -30.43
N LEU A 258 4.55 -0.89 -29.37
CA LEU A 258 4.96 -0.44 -28.05
C LEU A 258 5.58 -1.61 -27.29
N THR A 259 6.81 -1.42 -26.82
CA THR A 259 7.48 -2.35 -25.90
C THR A 259 7.65 -1.67 -24.55
N VAL A 260 7.15 -2.28 -23.48
CA VAL A 260 7.31 -1.82 -22.09
C VAL A 260 8.08 -2.89 -21.31
N GLU A 261 9.09 -2.48 -20.56
CA GLU A 261 10.02 -3.37 -19.86
C GLU A 261 10.21 -2.93 -18.40
N LEU A 262 10.13 -3.88 -17.47
CA LEU A 262 10.55 -3.76 -16.08
C LEU A 262 11.96 -4.34 -15.97
N ARG A 263 12.91 -3.57 -15.44
CA ARG A 263 14.31 -3.97 -15.32
C ARG A 263 14.90 -3.67 -13.95
N ASP A 264 15.81 -4.54 -13.51
CA ASP A 264 16.67 -4.29 -12.34
C ASP A 264 17.83 -3.38 -12.76
N VAL A 265 17.92 -2.22 -12.10
CA VAL A 265 18.91 -1.16 -12.36
C VAL A 265 19.85 -0.96 -11.18
N SER A 266 20.02 -1.99 -10.35
CA SER A 266 20.86 -1.93 -9.15
C SER A 266 22.34 -1.91 -9.46
N LYS A 267 22.75 -2.63 -10.52
CA LYS A 267 24.14 -2.71 -10.96
C LYS A 267 24.47 -1.52 -11.85
N MET A 268 25.62 -0.90 -11.60
CA MET A 268 26.18 0.14 -12.44
C MET A 268 27.06 -0.48 -13.54
N ASP A 269 27.20 0.23 -14.66
CA ASP A 269 28.14 -0.09 -15.74
C ASP A 269 27.96 -1.45 -16.43
N VAL A 270 26.76 -2.03 -16.30
CA VAL A 270 26.34 -3.26 -16.99
C VAL A 270 24.91 -3.12 -17.49
N ALA A 271 24.56 -3.89 -18.51
CA ALA A 271 23.19 -3.97 -18.99
C ALA A 271 22.24 -4.37 -17.85
N SER A 272 21.16 -3.60 -17.69
CA SER A 272 20.13 -3.86 -16.68
C SER A 272 19.40 -5.17 -16.97
N GLU A 273 19.14 -5.94 -15.93
CA GLU A 273 18.51 -7.26 -16.03
C GLU A 273 17.01 -7.12 -16.34
N LEU A 274 16.50 -7.90 -17.30
CA LEU A 274 15.09 -7.87 -17.68
C LEU A 274 14.25 -8.76 -16.76
N ILE A 275 13.30 -8.16 -16.05
CA ILE A 275 12.39 -8.86 -15.14
C ILE A 275 11.08 -9.22 -15.84
N ALA A 276 10.48 -8.28 -16.56
CA ALA A 276 9.25 -8.50 -17.32
C ALA A 276 9.20 -7.60 -18.56
N LYS A 277 8.52 -8.10 -19.60
CA LYS A 277 8.34 -7.40 -20.88
C LYS A 277 6.93 -7.59 -21.38
N LYS A 278 6.36 -6.53 -21.95
CA LYS A 278 5.11 -6.60 -22.71
C LYS A 278 5.23 -5.84 -24.01
N VAL A 279 4.75 -6.47 -25.09
CA VAL A 279 4.74 -5.93 -26.44
C VAL A 279 3.29 -5.79 -26.87
N ILE A 280 2.92 -4.61 -27.35
CA ILE A 280 1.56 -4.25 -27.73
C ILE A 280 1.61 -3.57 -29.09
N THR A 281 0.81 -4.05 -30.04
CA THR A 281 0.55 -3.32 -31.28
C THR A 281 -0.58 -2.32 -31.03
N LEU A 282 -0.31 -1.03 -31.26
CA LEU A 282 -1.28 0.02 -31.04
C LEU A 282 -2.36 -0.01 -32.12
N THR A 283 -3.62 -0.13 -31.71
CA THR A 283 -4.79 -0.14 -32.61
C THR A 283 -5.67 1.09 -32.46
N GLN A 284 -5.57 1.82 -31.32
CA GLN A 284 -6.38 3.00 -31.00
C GLN A 284 -5.53 4.17 -30.50
N GLY A 285 -6.15 5.35 -30.39
CA GLY A 285 -5.49 6.61 -30.03
C GLY A 285 -5.41 6.93 -28.53
N THR A 286 -5.84 6.04 -27.65
CA THR A 286 -5.77 6.26 -26.20
C THR A 286 -4.37 5.92 -25.68
N PRO A 287 -3.79 6.73 -24.77
CA PRO A 287 -2.57 6.37 -24.05
C PRO A 287 -2.68 4.96 -23.46
N PRO A 288 -1.81 4.01 -23.84
CA PRO A 288 -1.95 2.63 -23.41
C PRO A 288 -1.52 2.48 -21.95
N THR A 289 -2.40 1.89 -21.15
CA THR A 289 -2.07 1.38 -19.81
C THR A 289 -1.57 -0.06 -19.94
N VAL A 290 -0.37 -0.31 -19.43
CA VAL A 290 0.31 -1.59 -19.57
C VAL A 290 0.65 -2.17 -18.22
N THR A 291 0.06 -3.33 -17.90
CA THR A 291 0.40 -4.11 -16.72
C THR A 291 1.46 -5.16 -17.06
N LEU A 292 2.60 -5.08 -16.39
CA LEU A 292 3.69 -6.06 -16.44
C LEU A 292 3.56 -7.00 -15.25
N LYS A 293 3.35 -8.29 -15.52
CA LYS A 293 3.26 -9.33 -14.49
C LYS A 293 4.63 -10.01 -14.30
N PHE A 294 5.00 -10.28 -13.07
CA PHE A 294 6.27 -10.92 -12.71
C PHE A 294 6.12 -11.81 -11.48
N ALA A 295 7.09 -12.71 -11.29
CA ALA A 295 7.14 -13.57 -10.12
C ALA A 295 7.75 -12.80 -8.92
N PRO A 296 7.19 -12.88 -7.71
CA PRO A 296 7.68 -12.16 -6.54
C PRO A 296 9.16 -12.42 -6.23
N GLU A 297 9.63 -13.64 -6.46
CA GLU A 297 11.00 -14.06 -6.22
C GLU A 297 12.02 -13.38 -7.15
N ALA A 298 11.56 -12.79 -8.26
CA ALA A 298 12.41 -11.98 -9.14
C ALA A 298 12.74 -10.60 -8.54
N ILE A 299 12.07 -10.21 -7.44
CA ILE A 299 12.27 -8.93 -6.78
C ILE A 299 13.03 -9.13 -5.47
N ASN A 300 14.21 -8.51 -5.40
CA ASN A 300 14.96 -8.32 -4.18
C ASN A 300 14.59 -6.94 -3.58
N PRO A 301 14.09 -6.86 -2.34
CA PRO A 301 13.70 -5.59 -1.73
C PRO A 301 14.86 -4.60 -1.56
N LYS A 302 16.12 -5.04 -1.62
CA LYS A 302 17.31 -4.18 -1.54
C LYS A 302 17.75 -3.60 -2.88
N HIS A 303 17.18 -4.07 -3.99
CA HIS A 303 17.51 -3.65 -5.34
C HIS A 303 16.69 -2.41 -5.75
N ARG A 304 16.97 -1.87 -6.94
CA ARG A 304 16.23 -0.79 -7.59
C ARG A 304 15.68 -1.28 -8.93
N TYR A 305 14.44 -0.91 -9.23
CA TYR A 305 13.75 -1.35 -10.45
C TYR A 305 13.17 -0.15 -11.19
N ASN A 306 13.30 -0.14 -12.52
CA ASN A 306 12.72 0.88 -13.38
C ASN A 306 11.79 0.26 -14.42
N VAL A 307 10.73 0.97 -14.76
CA VAL A 307 9.97 0.70 -16.00
C VAL A 307 10.47 1.63 -17.11
N SER A 308 10.56 1.11 -18.32
CA SER A 308 10.91 1.88 -19.52
C SER A 308 10.01 1.48 -20.67
N ALA A 309 9.88 2.36 -21.66
CA ALA A 309 9.09 2.07 -22.85
C ALA A 309 9.72 2.64 -24.12
N ARG A 310 9.48 1.96 -25.23
CA ARG A 310 9.88 2.37 -26.58
C ARG A 310 8.77 2.08 -27.58
N LEU A 311 8.66 2.94 -28.59
CA LEU A 311 7.67 2.85 -29.64
C LEU A 311 8.39 2.73 -30.99
N GLU A 312 8.08 1.67 -31.72
CA GLU A 312 8.63 1.40 -33.05
C GLU A 312 7.50 1.42 -34.10
N GLN A 313 7.73 2.04 -35.25
CA GLN A 313 6.80 2.01 -36.38
C GLN A 313 7.56 1.53 -37.62
N ASP A 314 7.01 0.53 -38.29
CA ASP A 314 7.63 -0.09 -39.48
C ASP A 314 9.07 -0.55 -39.21
N GLY A 315 9.33 -1.06 -38.00
CA GLY A 315 10.64 -1.52 -37.55
C GLY A 315 11.63 -0.42 -37.15
N LYS A 316 11.24 0.86 -37.22
CA LYS A 316 12.09 2.00 -36.81
C LYS A 316 11.66 2.53 -35.45
N LEU A 317 12.63 2.74 -34.56
CA LEU A 317 12.41 3.40 -33.27
C LEU A 317 12.04 4.88 -33.50
N ILE A 318 10.85 5.27 -33.05
CA ILE A 318 10.31 6.61 -33.24
C ILE A 318 10.15 7.39 -31.92
N LYS A 319 10.00 6.68 -30.79
CA LYS A 319 9.97 7.28 -29.46
C LYS A 319 10.56 6.37 -28.38
N ILE A 320 11.10 6.97 -27.32
CA ILE A 320 11.66 6.24 -26.18
C ILE A 320 11.52 7.06 -24.89
N SER A 321 11.44 6.39 -23.74
CA SER A 321 11.58 7.00 -22.42
C SER A 321 13.06 7.26 -22.12
N ASP A 322 13.43 8.50 -21.79
CA ASP A 322 14.80 8.90 -21.46
C ASP A 322 15.00 9.26 -19.97
N THR A 323 13.93 9.23 -19.18
CA THR A 323 13.95 9.47 -17.74
C THR A 323 13.87 8.16 -16.95
N GLN A 324 14.60 8.07 -15.84
CA GLN A 324 14.41 6.97 -14.90
C GLN A 324 12.99 7.02 -14.34
N THR A 325 12.32 5.87 -14.33
CA THR A 325 10.96 5.73 -13.76
C THR A 325 10.99 4.60 -12.71
N PRO A 326 11.41 4.90 -11.47
CA PRO A 326 11.52 3.91 -10.40
C PRO A 326 10.17 3.32 -10.01
N VAL A 327 10.17 2.03 -9.66
CA VAL A 327 8.97 1.27 -9.22
C VAL A 327 9.33 0.20 -8.17
N LEU A 328 8.30 -0.34 -7.51
CA LEU A 328 8.30 -1.54 -6.63
C LEU A 328 9.05 -1.45 -5.29
N THR A 329 10.18 -0.76 -5.23
CA THR A 329 11.13 -0.76 -4.11
C THR A 329 11.57 0.65 -3.77
N GLN A 330 12.22 0.84 -2.60
CA GLN A 330 12.65 2.17 -2.14
C GLN A 330 11.49 3.18 -2.06
N GLY A 331 10.31 2.68 -1.67
CA GLY A 331 9.06 3.43 -1.62
C GLY A 331 8.39 3.66 -2.97
N ALA A 332 9.06 3.39 -4.10
CA ALA A 332 8.55 3.73 -5.42
C ALA A 332 7.21 3.04 -5.74
N PRO A 333 6.31 3.70 -6.48
CA PRO A 333 4.94 3.23 -6.65
C PRO A 333 4.86 2.00 -7.53
N ARG A 334 3.70 1.33 -7.50
CA ARG A 334 3.36 0.22 -8.41
C ARG A 334 2.56 0.67 -9.62
N GLU A 335 2.01 1.88 -9.58
CA GLU A 335 1.38 2.55 -10.71
C GLU A 335 2.18 3.78 -11.08
N THR A 336 2.55 3.92 -12.35
CA THR A 336 3.38 5.04 -12.80
C THR A 336 2.99 5.51 -14.18
N SER A 337 3.49 6.69 -14.55
CA SER A 337 3.33 7.25 -15.89
C SER A 337 4.69 7.39 -16.56
N ILE A 338 4.79 6.95 -17.81
CA ILE A 338 6.01 7.02 -18.62
C ILE A 338 5.78 8.02 -19.75
N MET A 339 6.63 9.04 -19.83
CA MET A 339 6.63 9.98 -20.95
C MET A 339 7.62 9.52 -22.02
N LEU A 340 7.15 9.30 -23.24
CA LEU A 340 7.99 9.03 -24.39
C LEU A 340 8.35 10.33 -25.12
N LYS A 341 9.63 10.45 -25.49
CA LYS A 341 10.14 11.54 -26.34
C LYS A 341 10.44 11.01 -27.73
N ALA A 342 10.30 11.89 -28.72
CA ALA A 342 10.78 11.60 -30.07
C ALA A 342 12.31 11.47 -30.06
N ILE A 343 12.83 10.65 -30.97
CA ILE A 343 14.27 10.52 -31.23
C ILE A 343 14.73 11.59 -32.22
#